data_AF-D8TAJ5-F1
#
_entry.id   AF-D8TAJ5-F1
#
_cell.length_a   1.000
_cell.length_b   1.000
_cell.length_c   1.000
_cell.angle_alpha   90.00
_cell.angle_beta   90.00
_cell.angle_gamma   90.00
#
_symmetry.space_group_name_H-M   'P 1'
#
loop_
_entity.id
_entity.type
_entity.pdbx_description
1 polymer ?
#
loop_
_entity_poly.entity_id
_entity_poly.type
_entity_poly.pdbx_seq_one_letter_code
_entity_poly.pdbx_strand_id
1 'polypeptide(L)'
;ILIVLLLGSIAPLQLHAASFNESCRATVDPPCQALLAYRSSSLSPTIANISSLFSIPVQAILAANAFSPSDDPSARLSTGETLRIPVPCSCAANGQRSGNTTYTIAPGDFLFQIANNRYGGLVTIEEIAAANGIVDLDKILAGQNLTIPYPCSCRGNSFGGRDALFMAYVVQDGESREGFYRSYNLSQEEFDRLNPSVNLDDLVVCMCVACRARFNRSALDSNLTVASGGYAITANGCVQCNCDGTELHCTRAPTAPRNCSLGCRNSRLQIGNFSTGANSSGGCTIESCLYDGYNNRQIFT
;
A
#
# COMPACT_ATOMS: atom_id res chain seq x y z
N ILE A 1 -39.57 -22.19 -43.80
CA ILE A 1 -38.88 -21.16 -43.00
C ILE A 1 -39.32 -21.38 -41.56
N LEU A 2 -38.50 -22.06 -40.77
CA LEU A 2 -38.76 -22.34 -39.36
C LEU A 2 -37.65 -21.63 -38.59
N ILE A 3 -37.97 -20.51 -37.94
CA ILE A 3 -37.01 -19.74 -37.13
C ILE A 3 -36.96 -20.40 -35.76
N VAL A 4 -35.87 -21.11 -35.49
CA VAL A 4 -35.54 -21.63 -34.16
C VAL A 4 -34.97 -20.48 -33.34
N LEU A 5 -35.77 -19.97 -32.39
CA LEU A 5 -35.31 -19.02 -31.38
C LEU A 5 -34.43 -19.78 -30.37
N LEU A 6 -33.12 -19.67 -30.53
CA LEU A 6 -32.14 -20.04 -29.52
C LEU A 6 -32.27 -19.06 -28.34
N LEU A 7 -33.03 -19.45 -27.33
CA LEU A 7 -32.96 -18.87 -25.99
C LEU A 7 -31.58 -19.23 -25.43
N GLY A 8 -30.60 -18.35 -25.64
CA GLY A 8 -29.33 -18.41 -24.96
C GLY A 8 -29.57 -18.28 -23.46
N SER A 9 -29.30 -19.35 -22.72
CA SER A 9 -29.22 -19.33 -21.26
C SER A 9 -28.14 -18.32 -20.90
N ILE A 10 -28.54 -17.15 -20.39
CA ILE A 10 -27.62 -16.29 -19.65
C ILE A 10 -27.34 -17.06 -18.37
N ALA A 11 -26.25 -17.82 -18.37
CA ALA A 11 -25.71 -18.35 -17.13
C ALA A 11 -25.46 -17.14 -16.22
N PRO A 12 -25.92 -17.15 -14.95
CA PRO A 12 -25.48 -16.14 -14.02
C PRO A 12 -23.95 -16.19 -14.01
N LEU A 13 -23.31 -15.03 -14.20
CA LEU A 13 -21.90 -14.86 -13.89
C LEU A 13 -21.74 -15.27 -12.43
N GLN A 14 -21.35 -16.52 -12.18
CA GLN A 14 -20.88 -16.93 -10.89
C GLN A 14 -19.57 -16.18 -10.67
N LEU A 15 -19.66 -15.11 -9.87
CA LEU A 15 -18.50 -14.41 -9.33
C LEU A 15 -17.80 -15.44 -8.42
N HIS A 16 -16.88 -16.22 -9.01
CA HIS A 16 -16.06 -17.14 -8.26
C HIS A 16 -15.01 -16.30 -7.56
N ALA A 17 -15.24 -15.95 -6.30
CA ALA A 17 -14.25 -15.29 -5.48
C ALA A 17 -13.04 -16.22 -5.28
N ALA A 18 -12.05 -16.20 -6.18
CA ALA A 18 -10.72 -16.65 -5.81
C ALA A 18 -10.12 -15.54 -4.93
N SER A 19 -10.51 -15.53 -3.66
CA SER A 19 -9.94 -14.63 -2.66
C SER A 19 -8.45 -14.95 -2.50
N PHE A 20 -7.62 -13.94 -2.72
CA PHE A 20 -6.23 -13.98 -2.29
C PHE A 20 -6.19 -14.19 -0.78
N ASN A 21 -5.65 -15.35 -0.35
CA ASN A 21 -5.59 -15.73 1.06
C ASN A 21 -4.15 -16.11 1.46
N GLU A 22 -3.43 -15.17 2.08
CA GLU A 22 -2.17 -15.50 2.77
C GLU A 22 -2.49 -16.06 4.15
N SER A 23 -2.14 -17.32 4.40
CA SER A 23 -2.28 -17.93 5.72
C SER A 23 -1.28 -17.33 6.73
N CYS A 24 -1.69 -17.20 7.98
CA CYS A 24 -0.86 -16.65 9.06
C CYS A 24 -1.27 -17.23 10.42
N ARG A 25 -0.47 -16.94 11.45
CA ARG A 25 -0.71 -17.27 12.86
C ARG A 25 -0.58 -16.02 13.71
N ALA A 26 -1.68 -15.53 14.26
CA ALA A 26 -1.72 -14.27 15.02
C ALA A 26 -0.75 -14.20 16.21
N THR A 27 -0.36 -15.35 16.79
CA THR A 27 0.60 -15.40 17.90
C THR A 27 2.06 -15.28 17.48
N VAL A 28 2.38 -15.47 16.20
CA VAL A 28 3.75 -15.53 15.68
C VAL A 28 3.99 -14.45 14.64
N ASP A 29 2.99 -14.18 13.81
CA ASP A 29 3.11 -13.32 12.65
C ASP A 29 2.74 -11.88 13.01
N PRO A 30 3.72 -10.95 13.07
CA PRO A 30 3.45 -9.57 13.42
C PRO A 30 2.64 -8.86 12.33
N PRO A 31 1.94 -7.76 12.69
CA PRO A 31 1.36 -6.88 11.68
C PRO A 31 2.46 -6.29 10.79
N CYS A 32 2.10 -5.99 9.56
CA CYS A 32 2.97 -5.33 8.59
C CYS A 32 2.21 -4.19 7.90
N GLN A 33 2.95 -3.39 7.13
CA GLN A 33 2.35 -2.49 6.15
C GLN A 33 2.19 -3.23 4.83
N ALA A 34 0.99 -3.21 4.26
CA ALA A 34 0.70 -3.65 2.91
C ALA A 34 0.25 -2.46 2.05
N LEU A 35 0.05 -2.70 0.76
CA LEU A 35 -0.49 -1.71 -0.16
C LEU A 35 -1.81 -2.24 -0.75
N LEU A 36 -2.74 -1.33 -1.04
CA LEU A 36 -3.85 -1.58 -1.96
C LEU A 36 -3.62 -0.71 -3.20
N ALA A 37 -3.90 -1.27 -4.38
CA ALA A 37 -4.06 -0.48 -5.59
C ALA A 37 -5.51 -0.04 -5.70
N TYR A 38 -5.77 1.25 -5.48
CA TYR A 38 -7.10 1.81 -5.53
C TYR A 38 -7.26 2.75 -6.71
N ARG A 39 -8.23 2.48 -7.59
CA ARG A 39 -8.54 3.35 -8.73
C ARG A 39 -9.48 4.46 -8.29
N SER A 40 -9.10 5.70 -8.54
CA SER A 40 -9.95 6.86 -8.33
C SER A 40 -11.22 6.75 -9.17
N SER A 41 -12.34 7.22 -8.62
CA SER A 41 -13.65 7.17 -9.27
C SER A 41 -14.42 8.46 -9.00
N SER A 42 -15.59 8.62 -9.61
CA SER A 42 -16.49 9.74 -9.31
C SER A 42 -16.97 9.75 -7.85
N LEU A 43 -16.94 8.59 -7.18
CA LEU A 43 -17.31 8.40 -5.78
C LEU A 43 -16.18 8.73 -4.80
N SER A 44 -14.95 8.82 -5.30
CA SER A 44 -13.72 9.05 -4.54
C SER A 44 -12.72 9.90 -5.36
N PRO A 45 -13.09 11.13 -5.77
CA PRO A 45 -12.35 11.89 -6.78
C PRO A 45 -11.06 12.56 -6.26
N THR A 46 -10.77 12.49 -4.96
CA THR A 46 -9.65 13.21 -4.32
C THR A 46 -8.92 12.31 -3.32
N ILE A 47 -7.67 12.66 -2.98
CA ILE A 47 -6.90 11.96 -1.93
C ILE A 47 -7.61 12.09 -0.57
N ALA A 48 -8.25 13.22 -0.27
CA ALA A 48 -9.02 13.39 0.97
C ALA A 48 -10.19 12.40 1.09
N ASN A 49 -10.88 12.11 -0.01
CA ASN A 49 -11.96 11.11 -0.01
C ASN A 49 -11.42 9.71 0.23
N ILE A 50 -10.32 9.36 -0.44
CA ILE A 50 -9.68 8.04 -0.33
C ILE A 50 -9.08 7.83 1.06
N SER A 51 -8.42 8.86 1.60
CA SER A 51 -7.93 8.92 2.99
C SER A 51 -9.05 8.60 3.98
N SER A 52 -10.22 9.24 3.83
CA SER A 52 -11.38 8.99 4.68
C SER A 52 -11.93 7.56 4.50
N LEU A 53 -12.00 7.06 3.25
CA LEU A 53 -12.55 5.75 2.94
C LEU A 53 -11.77 4.58 3.58
N PHE A 54 -10.44 4.69 3.59
CA PHE A 54 -9.56 3.67 4.17
C PHE A 54 -9.07 4.00 5.58
N SER A 55 -9.46 5.16 6.14
CA SER A 55 -8.95 5.69 7.40
C SER A 55 -7.41 5.79 7.44
N ILE A 56 -6.81 6.15 6.30
CA ILE A 56 -5.36 6.30 6.13
C ILE A 56 -4.99 7.79 6.11
N PRO A 57 -3.97 8.23 6.84
CA PRO A 57 -3.55 9.64 6.80
C PRO A 57 -3.21 10.10 5.37
N VAL A 58 -3.66 11.31 5.01
CA VAL A 58 -3.37 11.93 3.71
C VAL A 58 -1.88 11.87 3.37
N GLN A 59 -1.01 12.23 4.32
CA GLN A 59 0.43 12.25 4.12
C GLN A 59 0.99 10.86 3.76
N ALA A 60 0.40 9.78 4.28
CA ALA A 60 0.83 8.43 3.94
C ALA A 60 0.47 8.07 2.49
N ILE A 61 -0.71 8.49 2.01
CA ILE A 61 -1.09 8.29 0.60
C ILE A 61 -0.22 9.14 -0.32
N LEU A 62 0.04 10.41 0.02
CA LEU A 62 0.96 11.26 -0.75
C LEU A 62 2.35 10.61 -0.86
N ALA A 63 2.88 10.13 0.28
CA ALA A 63 4.20 9.52 0.36
C ALA A 63 4.33 8.21 -0.43
N ALA A 64 3.30 7.36 -0.41
CA ALA A 64 3.26 6.12 -1.17
C ALA A 64 3.21 6.33 -2.70
N ASN A 65 2.75 7.51 -3.14
CA ASN A 65 2.53 7.85 -4.56
C ASN A 65 3.46 8.96 -5.07
N ALA A 66 4.52 9.29 -4.33
CA ALA A 66 5.52 10.31 -4.72
C ALA A 66 4.97 11.73 -4.89
N PHE A 67 3.77 12.03 -4.39
CA PHE A 67 3.23 13.39 -4.38
C PHE A 67 3.97 14.26 -3.36
N SER A 68 4.00 15.58 -3.58
CA SER A 68 4.62 16.50 -2.64
C SER A 68 3.90 16.43 -1.29
N PRO A 69 4.62 16.47 -0.14
CA PRO A 69 4.01 16.51 1.19
C PRO A 69 3.05 17.70 1.41
N SER A 70 3.14 18.73 0.55
CA SER A 70 2.32 19.95 0.60
C SER A 70 1.21 20.01 -0.45
N ASP A 71 1.01 18.94 -1.23
CA ASP A 71 -0.05 18.92 -2.25
C ASP A 71 -1.45 19.02 -1.60
N ASP A 72 -2.36 19.72 -2.27
CA ASP A 72 -3.75 19.88 -1.81
C ASP A 72 -4.49 18.54 -1.93
N PRO A 73 -4.91 17.92 -0.81
CA PRO A 73 -5.61 16.64 -0.86
C PRO A 73 -7.02 16.72 -1.42
N SER A 74 -7.56 17.93 -1.63
CA SER A 74 -8.86 18.19 -2.25
C SER A 74 -8.77 18.36 -3.77
N ALA A 75 -7.54 18.40 -4.33
CA ALA A 75 -7.33 18.42 -5.76
C ALA A 75 -7.93 17.15 -6.40
N ARG A 76 -8.59 17.34 -7.55
CA ARG A 76 -9.19 16.23 -8.28
C ARG A 76 -8.11 15.40 -8.95
N LEU A 77 -8.16 14.09 -8.69
CA LEU A 77 -7.36 13.09 -9.38
C LEU A 77 -7.89 12.89 -10.81
N SER A 78 -7.04 12.35 -11.68
CA SER A 78 -7.52 11.90 -13.00
C SER A 78 -8.45 10.71 -12.80
N THR A 79 -9.56 10.64 -13.53
CA THR A 79 -10.48 9.50 -13.41
C THR A 79 -9.78 8.19 -13.78
N GLY A 80 -9.88 7.18 -12.91
CA GLY A 80 -9.25 5.87 -13.12
C GLY A 80 -7.75 5.83 -12.81
N GLU A 81 -7.21 6.88 -12.20
CA GLU A 81 -5.86 6.94 -11.65
C GLU A 81 -5.69 5.93 -10.51
N THR A 82 -4.69 5.05 -10.62
CA THR A 82 -4.41 4.03 -9.61
C THR A 82 -3.45 4.57 -8.57
N LEU A 83 -3.88 4.60 -7.31
CA LEU A 83 -3.08 5.02 -6.17
C LEU A 83 -2.70 3.84 -5.28
N ARG A 84 -1.49 3.88 -4.74
CA ARG A 84 -1.00 3.00 -3.68
C ARG A 84 -1.51 3.50 -2.33
N ILE A 85 -2.33 2.69 -1.66
CA ILE A 85 -2.88 3.02 -0.33
C ILE A 85 -2.15 2.18 0.71
N PRO A 86 -1.30 2.78 1.58
CA PRO A 86 -0.59 2.04 2.61
C PRO A 86 -1.55 1.68 3.73
N VAL A 87 -1.84 0.39 3.87
CA VAL A 87 -2.81 -0.13 4.84
C VAL A 87 -2.13 -1.05 5.86
N PRO A 88 -2.60 -1.06 7.12
CA PRO A 88 -2.16 -2.06 8.08
C PRO A 88 -2.66 -3.44 7.66
N CYS A 89 -1.80 -4.45 7.80
CA CYS A 89 -2.11 -5.83 7.52
C CYS A 89 -1.78 -6.69 8.73
N SER A 90 -2.73 -7.49 9.20
CA SER A 90 -2.59 -8.29 10.41
C SER A 90 -3.14 -9.69 10.20
N CYS A 91 -2.90 -10.59 11.15
CA CYS A 91 -3.50 -11.91 11.08
C CYS A 91 -4.88 -11.90 11.75
N ALA A 92 -5.93 -12.13 10.95
CA ALA A 92 -7.29 -12.23 11.45
C ALA A 92 -7.53 -13.55 12.21
N ALA A 93 -8.63 -13.61 12.97
CA ALA A 93 -8.97 -14.76 13.80
C ALA A 93 -9.21 -16.05 12.99
N ASN A 94 -9.53 -15.92 11.69
CA ASN A 94 -9.67 -17.04 10.77
C ASN A 94 -8.32 -17.58 10.23
N GLY A 95 -7.18 -17.05 10.70
CA GLY A 95 -5.85 -17.49 10.29
C GLY A 95 -5.42 -16.96 8.91
N GLN A 96 -6.06 -15.90 8.41
CA GLN A 96 -5.72 -15.25 7.15
C GLN A 96 -5.23 -13.82 7.37
N ARG A 97 -4.35 -13.35 6.49
CA ARG A 97 -3.95 -11.95 6.46
C ARG A 97 -5.09 -11.11 5.93
N SER A 98 -5.53 -10.16 6.75
CA SER A 98 -6.47 -9.14 6.34
C SER A 98 -6.18 -7.83 7.07
N GLY A 99 -6.64 -6.74 6.47
CA GLY A 99 -6.79 -5.47 7.16
C GLY A 99 -8.23 -5.02 7.09
N ASN A 100 -8.60 -4.10 7.97
CA ASN A 100 -9.98 -3.65 8.08
C ASN A 100 -10.05 -2.14 8.02
N THR A 101 -11.11 -1.61 7.42
CA THR A 101 -11.57 -0.22 7.62
C THR A 101 -13.02 -0.23 8.05
N THR A 102 -13.53 0.91 8.51
CA THR A 102 -14.94 1.06 8.89
C THR A 102 -15.65 1.94 7.88
N TYR A 103 -16.84 1.52 7.44
CA TYR A 103 -17.71 2.28 6.57
C TYR A 103 -19.06 2.51 7.22
N THR A 104 -19.49 3.77 7.34
CA THR A 104 -20.85 4.09 7.80
C THR A 104 -21.79 4.10 6.61
N ILE A 105 -22.81 3.25 6.65
CA ILE A 105 -23.78 3.07 5.56
C ILE A 105 -24.53 4.38 5.30
N ALA A 106 -24.46 4.88 4.07
CA ALA A 106 -25.19 6.06 3.64
C ALA A 106 -26.64 5.70 3.26
N PRO A 107 -27.59 6.66 3.31
CA PRO A 107 -28.94 6.43 2.82
C PRO A 107 -28.96 5.97 1.36
N GLY A 108 -29.59 4.83 1.10
CA GLY A 108 -29.70 4.24 -0.25
C GLY A 108 -28.54 3.33 -0.65
N ASP A 109 -27.52 3.15 0.20
CA ASP A 109 -26.47 2.17 -0.04
C ASP A 109 -27.04 0.73 0.00
N PHE A 110 -26.42 -0.13 -0.80
CA PHE A 110 -26.57 -1.58 -0.73
C PHE A 110 -25.19 -2.23 -0.85
N LEU A 111 -25.01 -3.45 -0.30
CA LEU A 111 -23.69 -4.07 -0.17
C LEU A 111 -22.92 -4.17 -1.49
N PHE A 112 -23.61 -4.44 -2.61
CA PHE A 112 -22.99 -4.48 -3.93
C PHE A 112 -22.29 -3.16 -4.31
N GLN A 113 -22.95 -2.01 -4.08
CA GLN A 113 -22.37 -0.70 -4.39
C GLN A 113 -21.19 -0.37 -3.48
N ILE A 114 -21.27 -0.77 -2.21
CA ILE A 114 -20.16 -0.59 -1.27
C ILE A 114 -18.95 -1.41 -1.74
N ALA A 115 -19.12 -2.70 -1.99
CA ALA A 115 -18.05 -3.59 -2.44
C ALA A 115 -17.43 -3.14 -3.79
N ASN A 116 -18.26 -3.01 -4.83
CA ASN A 116 -17.77 -2.83 -6.19
C ASN A 116 -17.45 -1.37 -6.53
N ASN A 117 -18.30 -0.43 -6.13
CA ASN A 117 -18.17 0.97 -6.56
C ASN A 117 -17.38 1.82 -5.56
N ARG A 118 -17.57 1.62 -4.25
CA ARG A 118 -16.82 2.37 -3.23
C ARG A 118 -15.44 1.78 -3.01
N TYR A 119 -15.35 0.48 -2.81
CA TYR A 119 -14.07 -0.22 -2.58
C TYR A 119 -13.45 -0.80 -3.85
N GLY A 120 -14.01 -0.51 -5.03
CA GLY A 120 -13.39 -0.84 -6.31
C GLY A 120 -13.22 -2.34 -6.56
N GLY A 121 -14.03 -3.19 -5.90
CA GLY A 121 -13.93 -4.64 -5.98
C GLY A 121 -12.82 -5.25 -5.12
N LEU A 122 -12.16 -4.47 -4.25
CA LEU A 122 -11.15 -4.99 -3.32
C LEU A 122 -11.72 -5.99 -2.31
N VAL A 123 -13.05 -5.97 -2.12
CA VAL A 123 -13.80 -6.83 -1.21
C VAL A 123 -15.07 -7.29 -1.90
N THR A 124 -15.55 -8.47 -1.54
CA THR A 124 -16.82 -9.04 -2.01
C THR A 124 -17.96 -8.75 -1.04
N ILE A 125 -19.19 -8.95 -1.51
CA ILE A 125 -20.40 -8.80 -0.68
C ILE A 125 -20.39 -9.83 0.44
N GLU A 126 -19.98 -11.05 0.12
CA GLU A 126 -19.90 -12.19 1.02
C GLU A 126 -18.88 -11.95 2.14
N GLU A 127 -17.72 -11.37 1.81
CA GLU A 127 -16.70 -11.01 2.80
C GLU A 127 -17.19 -9.89 3.74
N ILE A 128 -17.85 -8.86 3.21
CA ILE A 128 -18.47 -7.82 4.04
C ILE A 128 -19.54 -8.45 4.94
N ALA A 129 -20.42 -9.28 4.39
CA ALA A 129 -21.51 -9.89 5.14
C ALA A 129 -20.98 -10.80 6.27
N ALA A 130 -20.00 -11.65 5.96
CA ALA A 130 -19.35 -12.54 6.93
C ALA A 130 -18.66 -11.76 8.06
N ALA A 131 -17.94 -10.68 7.74
CA ALA A 131 -17.27 -9.85 8.74
C ALA A 131 -18.22 -9.09 9.66
N ASN A 132 -19.47 -8.88 9.24
CA ASN A 132 -20.48 -8.12 10.00
C ASN A 132 -21.64 -8.99 10.53
N GLY A 133 -21.60 -10.31 10.34
CA GLY A 133 -22.67 -11.22 10.75
C GLY A 133 -24.00 -10.97 10.04
N ILE A 134 -23.96 -10.47 8.80
CA ILE A 134 -25.15 -10.17 8.00
C ILE A 134 -25.61 -11.47 7.32
N VAL A 135 -26.80 -11.95 7.69
CA VAL A 135 -27.41 -13.17 7.11
C VAL A 135 -28.23 -12.84 5.87
N ASP A 136 -28.90 -11.70 5.88
CA ASP A 136 -29.75 -11.22 4.79
C ASP A 136 -29.09 -9.98 4.16
N LEU A 137 -28.55 -10.15 2.95
CA LEU A 137 -27.72 -9.15 2.27
C LEU A 137 -28.48 -7.86 1.95
N ASP A 138 -29.82 -7.91 1.91
CA ASP A 138 -30.68 -6.75 1.65
C ASP A 138 -31.05 -6.00 2.93
N LYS A 139 -30.76 -6.55 4.12
CA LYS A 139 -31.10 -5.96 5.41
C LYS A 139 -29.92 -5.22 6.03
N ILE A 140 -29.53 -4.13 5.39
CA ILE A 140 -28.59 -3.15 5.95
C ILE A 140 -29.29 -1.83 6.25
N LEU A 141 -28.83 -1.11 7.27
CA LEU A 141 -29.46 0.13 7.73
C LEU A 141 -28.52 1.32 7.60
N ALA A 142 -29.02 2.44 7.06
CA ALA A 142 -28.27 3.68 7.03
C ALA A 142 -27.84 4.11 8.45
N GLY A 143 -26.61 4.59 8.58
CA GLY A 143 -25.96 4.94 9.86
C GLY A 143 -25.31 3.76 10.59
N GLN A 144 -25.52 2.51 10.14
CA GLN A 144 -24.78 1.36 10.65
C GLN A 144 -23.31 1.44 10.24
N ASN A 145 -22.40 1.03 11.12
CA ASN A 145 -20.99 0.85 10.79
C ASN A 145 -20.73 -0.58 10.32
N LEU A 146 -20.13 -0.72 9.14
CA LEU A 146 -19.64 -1.98 8.59
C LEU A 146 -18.12 -2.06 8.73
N THR A 147 -17.64 -3.20 9.21
CA THR A 147 -16.25 -3.62 9.05
C THR A 147 -16.04 -4.06 7.61
N ILE A 148 -15.09 -3.45 6.91
CA ILE A 148 -14.75 -3.78 5.53
C ILE A 148 -13.40 -4.50 5.53
N PRO A 149 -13.37 -5.84 5.35
CA PRO A 149 -12.14 -6.63 5.40
C PRO A 149 -11.44 -6.66 4.04
N TYR A 150 -10.40 -5.85 3.84
CA TYR A 150 -9.62 -5.90 2.60
C TYR A 150 -8.50 -6.96 2.68
N PRO A 151 -8.23 -7.68 1.58
CA PRO A 151 -7.13 -8.62 1.51
C PRO A 151 -5.80 -7.87 1.49
N CYS A 152 -4.80 -8.45 2.16
CA CYS A 152 -3.47 -7.87 2.24
C CYS A 152 -2.42 -8.97 2.38
N SER A 153 -1.17 -8.65 2.07
CA SER A 153 -0.06 -9.60 2.06
C SER A 153 1.15 -9.00 2.77
N CYS A 154 1.85 -9.83 3.54
CA CYS A 154 3.04 -9.41 4.29
C CYS A 154 4.30 -10.10 3.82
N ARG A 155 4.29 -11.44 3.72
CA ARG A 155 5.42 -12.29 3.31
C ARG A 155 6.81 -11.82 3.79
N GLY A 156 6.91 -11.40 5.06
CA GLY A 156 8.15 -10.93 5.69
C GLY A 156 8.81 -9.70 5.03
N ASN A 157 8.07 -8.94 4.23
CA ASN A 157 8.56 -7.83 3.42
C ASN A 157 9.73 -8.22 2.49
N SER A 158 9.75 -9.46 1.98
CA SER A 158 10.78 -9.91 1.06
C SER A 158 10.26 -10.94 0.06
N PHE A 159 10.70 -10.84 -1.18
CA PHE A 159 10.38 -11.79 -2.23
C PHE A 159 11.50 -11.87 -3.27
N GLY A 160 11.86 -13.09 -3.69
CA GLY A 160 12.91 -13.28 -4.70
C GLY A 160 14.28 -12.71 -4.30
N GLY A 161 14.59 -12.65 -3.00
CA GLY A 161 15.84 -12.07 -2.49
C GLY A 161 15.88 -10.53 -2.43
N ARG A 162 14.75 -9.87 -2.72
CA ARG A 162 14.60 -8.40 -2.66
C ARG A 162 13.72 -8.02 -1.48
N ASP A 163 13.93 -6.83 -0.93
CA ASP A 163 12.95 -6.20 -0.05
C ASP A 163 11.72 -5.79 -0.86
N ALA A 164 10.53 -6.03 -0.31
CA ALA A 164 9.29 -5.78 -1.01
C ALA A 164 8.15 -5.42 -0.05
N LEU A 165 7.23 -4.59 -0.53
CA LEU A 165 5.88 -4.48 0.03
C LEU A 165 4.92 -5.13 -0.95
N PHE A 166 3.82 -5.70 -0.47
CA PHE A 166 2.88 -6.40 -1.33
C PHE A 166 1.62 -5.57 -1.53
N MET A 167 1.16 -5.51 -2.78
CA MET A 167 0.02 -4.72 -3.18
C MET A 167 -1.09 -5.63 -3.68
N ALA A 168 -2.27 -5.53 -3.06
CA ALA A 168 -3.49 -6.14 -3.59
C ALA A 168 -4.03 -5.28 -4.73
N TYR A 169 -4.37 -5.90 -5.85
CA TYR A 169 -4.81 -5.26 -7.07
C TYR A 169 -6.00 -6.00 -7.66
N VAL A 170 -7.08 -5.28 -7.94
CA VAL A 170 -8.24 -5.82 -8.67
C VAL A 170 -7.94 -5.71 -10.16
N VAL A 171 -7.87 -6.84 -10.86
CA VAL A 171 -7.60 -6.84 -12.29
C VAL A 171 -8.73 -6.16 -13.06
N GLN A 172 -8.36 -5.33 -14.02
CA GLN A 172 -9.31 -4.52 -14.78
C GLN A 172 -9.70 -5.23 -16.08
N ASP A 173 -10.93 -4.97 -16.54
CA ASP A 173 -11.44 -5.50 -17.80
C ASP A 173 -10.48 -5.21 -18.97
N GLY A 174 -10.11 -6.27 -19.69
CA GLY A 174 -9.21 -6.19 -20.84
C GLY A 174 -7.72 -6.20 -20.51
N GLU A 175 -7.32 -6.26 -19.23
CA GLU A 175 -5.94 -6.56 -18.86
C GLU A 175 -5.60 -8.02 -19.16
N SER A 176 -4.39 -8.27 -19.65
CA SER A 176 -3.88 -9.64 -19.87
C SER A 176 -2.93 -10.04 -18.74
N ARG A 177 -2.84 -11.34 -18.43
CA ARG A 177 -1.87 -11.86 -17.44
C ARG A 177 -0.48 -11.30 -17.64
N GLU A 178 -0.04 -11.40 -18.90
CA GLU A 178 1.30 -11.09 -19.35
C GLU A 178 1.55 -9.59 -19.33
N GLY A 179 0.55 -8.78 -19.71
CA GLY A 179 0.61 -7.33 -19.55
C GLY A 179 0.72 -6.93 -18.07
N PHE A 180 -0.06 -7.58 -17.20
CA PHE A 180 -0.07 -7.28 -15.76
C PHE A 180 1.28 -7.56 -15.11
N TYR A 181 1.81 -8.78 -15.15
CA TYR A 181 3.06 -9.05 -14.42
C TYR A 181 4.24 -8.27 -15.00
N ARG A 182 4.22 -7.93 -16.31
CA ARG A 182 5.25 -7.08 -16.91
C ARG A 182 5.19 -5.63 -16.44
N SER A 183 4.00 -5.06 -16.26
CA SER A 183 3.87 -3.68 -15.77
C SER A 183 4.40 -3.50 -14.35
N TYR A 184 4.43 -4.59 -13.56
CA TYR A 184 5.00 -4.64 -12.21
C TYR A 184 6.41 -5.24 -12.15
N ASN A 185 7.08 -5.42 -13.29
CA ASN A 185 8.45 -5.97 -13.37
C ASN A 185 8.60 -7.32 -12.65
N LEU A 186 7.59 -8.19 -12.78
CA LEU A 186 7.59 -9.56 -12.28
C LEU A 186 7.87 -10.54 -13.41
N SER A 187 8.60 -11.61 -13.13
CA SER A 187 8.61 -12.78 -14.03
C SER A 187 7.29 -13.56 -13.91
N GLN A 188 6.97 -14.38 -14.91
CA GLN A 188 5.80 -15.25 -14.83
C GLN A 188 5.88 -16.21 -13.62
N GLU A 189 7.05 -16.78 -13.36
CA GLU A 189 7.26 -17.66 -12.20
C GLU A 189 7.05 -16.92 -10.87
N GLU A 190 7.54 -15.69 -10.78
CA GLU A 190 7.33 -14.83 -9.62
C GLU A 190 5.85 -14.50 -9.40
N PHE A 191 5.13 -14.16 -10.48
CA PHE A 191 3.69 -13.93 -10.43
C PHE A 191 2.93 -15.18 -9.99
N ASP A 192 3.23 -16.34 -10.57
CA ASP A 192 2.56 -17.61 -10.25
C ASP A 192 2.87 -18.05 -8.81
N ARG A 193 4.06 -17.76 -8.26
CA ARG A 193 4.40 -17.99 -6.84
C ARG A 193 3.71 -17.02 -5.87
N LEU A 194 3.39 -15.81 -6.31
CA LEU A 194 2.59 -14.86 -5.53
C LEU A 194 1.10 -15.24 -5.57
N ASN A 195 0.64 -15.75 -6.71
CA ASN A 195 -0.76 -15.98 -7.03
C ASN A 195 -1.01 -17.44 -7.48
N PRO A 196 -0.68 -18.46 -6.65
CA PRO A 196 -0.65 -19.87 -7.08
C PRO A 196 -2.00 -20.50 -7.44
N SER A 197 -3.11 -19.76 -7.32
CA SER A 197 -4.47 -20.28 -7.57
C SER A 197 -5.45 -19.19 -8.04
N VAL A 198 -4.95 -18.07 -8.57
CA VAL A 198 -5.81 -16.93 -8.92
C VAL A 198 -6.22 -17.01 -10.39
N ASN A 199 -7.52 -16.90 -10.68
CA ASN A 199 -7.99 -16.54 -12.01
C ASN A 199 -7.78 -15.03 -12.19
N LEU A 200 -7.29 -14.59 -13.35
CA LEU A 200 -6.91 -13.18 -13.52
C LEU A 200 -8.08 -12.23 -13.56
N ASP A 201 -9.31 -12.72 -13.63
CA ASP A 201 -10.48 -11.87 -13.47
C ASP A 201 -10.70 -11.47 -11.99
N ASP A 202 -9.88 -11.99 -11.07
CA ASP A 202 -9.97 -11.77 -9.63
C ASP A 202 -8.87 -10.85 -9.09
N LEU A 203 -8.89 -10.64 -7.76
CA LEU A 203 -7.87 -9.90 -7.04
C LEU A 203 -6.53 -10.66 -7.03
N VAL A 204 -5.48 -9.98 -7.48
CA VAL A 204 -4.10 -10.50 -7.48
C VAL A 204 -3.24 -9.72 -6.49
N VAL A 205 -2.14 -10.32 -6.08
CA VAL A 205 -1.08 -9.64 -5.33
C VAL A 205 0.16 -9.52 -6.19
N CYS A 206 0.66 -8.29 -6.29
CA CYS A 206 1.97 -8.00 -6.86
C CYS A 206 2.94 -7.56 -5.75
N MET A 207 4.24 -7.64 -6.05
CA MET A 207 5.26 -7.05 -5.19
C MET A 207 5.59 -5.64 -5.71
N CYS A 208 5.73 -4.70 -4.80
CA CYS A 208 6.42 -3.45 -5.02
C CYS A 208 7.82 -3.60 -4.43
N VAL A 209 8.86 -3.50 -5.26
CA VAL A 209 10.25 -3.42 -4.76
C VAL A 209 10.31 -2.32 -3.71
N ALA A 210 10.99 -2.58 -2.61
CA ALA A 210 11.06 -1.66 -1.47
C ALA A 210 12.49 -1.56 -0.94
N CYS A 211 12.73 -0.51 -0.18
CA CYS A 211 13.99 -0.27 0.52
C CYS A 211 13.71 -0.39 2.01
N ARG A 212 14.36 -1.36 2.66
CA ARG A 212 14.32 -1.53 4.10
C ARG A 212 15.42 -0.71 4.77
N ALA A 213 15.08 -0.05 5.86
CA ALA A 213 16.03 0.69 6.67
C ALA A 213 17.11 -0.22 7.24
N ARG A 214 18.34 0.31 7.24
CA ARG A 214 19.52 -0.28 7.89
C ARG A 214 19.99 0.61 9.04
N PHE A 215 19.02 1.21 9.74
CA PHE A 215 19.25 2.12 10.85
C PHE A 215 19.67 1.40 12.12
N ASN A 216 20.04 2.16 13.14
CA ASN A 216 20.27 1.68 14.49
C ASN A 216 19.07 0.84 14.97
N ARG A 217 19.34 -0.38 15.44
CA ARG A 217 18.29 -1.31 15.90
C ARG A 217 17.47 -0.80 17.09
N SER A 218 17.99 0.20 17.81
CA SER A 218 17.29 0.84 18.93
C SER A 218 16.45 2.05 18.50
N ALA A 219 16.51 2.43 17.22
CA ALA A 219 15.70 3.51 16.68
C ALA A 219 14.22 3.10 16.61
N LEU A 220 13.34 4.08 16.81
CA LEU A 220 11.90 3.87 16.75
C LEU A 220 11.41 3.52 15.34
N ASP A 221 12.19 3.88 14.33
CA ASP A 221 11.95 3.62 12.91
C ASP A 221 12.95 2.63 12.30
N SER A 222 13.57 1.77 13.12
CA SER A 222 14.55 0.77 12.66
C SER A 222 13.96 -0.25 11.67
N ASN A 223 12.63 -0.39 11.62
CA ASN A 223 11.90 -1.28 10.73
C ASN A 223 11.25 -0.57 9.54
N LEU A 224 11.62 0.70 9.28
CA LEU A 224 11.06 1.47 8.18
C LEU A 224 11.30 0.76 6.84
N THR A 225 10.23 0.59 6.06
CA THR A 225 10.27 0.05 4.70
C THR A 225 9.47 0.96 3.79
N VAL A 226 10.07 1.38 2.68
CA VAL A 226 9.45 2.30 1.72
C VAL A 226 9.40 1.65 0.35
N ALA A 227 8.24 1.64 -0.30
CA ALA A 227 8.13 1.16 -1.68
C ALA A 227 8.92 2.06 -2.64
N SER A 228 9.51 1.48 -3.68
CA SER A 228 10.26 2.18 -4.72
C SER A 228 9.41 3.27 -5.38
N GLY A 229 10.04 4.44 -5.56
CA GLY A 229 9.39 5.65 -6.04
C GLY A 229 8.59 6.39 -4.97
N GLY A 230 8.38 5.81 -3.78
CA GLY A 230 7.77 6.50 -2.65
C GLY A 230 8.79 7.11 -1.69
N TYR A 231 8.27 7.74 -0.63
CA TYR A 231 9.06 8.19 0.52
C TYR A 231 8.36 7.88 1.84
N ALA A 232 9.06 8.14 2.94
CA ALA A 232 8.47 8.22 4.27
C ALA A 232 8.99 9.45 5.00
N ILE A 233 8.11 10.09 5.78
CA ILE A 233 8.46 11.16 6.69
C ILE A 233 8.60 10.55 8.09
N THR A 234 9.78 10.68 8.68
CA THR A 234 10.13 10.12 10.00
C THR A 234 10.76 11.19 10.89
N ALA A 235 11.21 10.79 12.09
CA ALA A 235 11.83 11.67 13.07
C ALA A 235 10.98 12.91 13.38
N ASN A 236 9.69 12.71 13.70
CA ASN A 236 8.74 13.78 14.01
C ASN A 236 8.63 14.85 12.91
N GLY A 237 8.72 14.45 11.64
CA GLY A 237 8.61 15.37 10.50
C GLY A 237 9.95 15.96 10.04
N CYS A 238 11.07 15.60 10.66
CA CYS A 238 12.36 16.21 10.35
C CYS A 238 13.07 15.60 9.14
N VAL A 239 12.88 14.30 8.91
CA VAL A 239 13.63 13.53 7.91
C VAL A 239 12.66 12.90 6.91
N GLN A 240 12.99 13.02 5.63
CA GLN A 240 12.32 12.30 4.54
C GLN A 240 13.29 11.25 3.98
N CYS A 241 12.86 10.00 3.91
CA CYS A 241 13.62 8.91 3.29
C CYS A 241 12.92 8.44 2.02
N ASN A 242 13.58 8.61 0.88
CA ASN A 242 13.09 8.20 -0.44
C ASN A 242 13.68 6.84 -0.82
N CYS A 243 12.90 5.97 -1.46
CA CYS A 243 13.39 4.68 -1.96
C CYS A 243 13.60 4.74 -3.47
N ASP A 244 14.83 4.51 -3.93
CA ASP A 244 15.16 4.44 -5.36
C ASP A 244 14.95 3.04 -5.97
N GLY A 245 14.52 2.07 -5.16
CA GLY A 245 14.40 0.66 -5.53
C GLY A 245 15.54 -0.23 -5.03
N THR A 246 16.57 0.37 -4.43
CA THR A 246 17.74 -0.33 -3.89
C THR A 246 18.00 0.07 -2.45
N GLU A 247 18.07 1.38 -2.17
CA GLU A 247 18.42 1.92 -0.86
C GLU A 247 17.53 3.11 -0.46
N LEU A 248 17.50 3.39 0.85
CA LEU A 248 16.85 4.59 1.39
C LEU A 248 17.82 5.76 1.36
N HIS A 249 17.40 6.83 0.69
CA HIS A 249 18.10 8.11 0.67
C HIS A 249 17.37 9.09 1.58
N CYS A 250 17.95 9.36 2.74
CA CYS A 250 17.35 10.22 3.76
C CYS A 250 17.93 11.62 3.74
N THR A 251 17.06 12.62 3.73
CA THR A 251 17.39 14.05 3.69
C THR A 251 16.48 14.83 4.64
N ARG A 252 16.72 16.13 4.80
CA ARG A 252 15.78 17.01 5.50
C ARG A 252 14.41 16.98 4.80
N ALA A 253 13.34 16.75 5.54
CA ALA A 253 12.00 16.78 4.97
C ALA A 253 11.64 18.17 4.43
N PRO A 254 10.93 18.28 3.29
CA PRO A 254 10.54 19.58 2.71
C PRO A 254 9.70 20.44 3.66
N THR A 255 8.86 19.79 4.47
CA THR A 255 7.99 20.41 5.48
C THR A 255 8.59 20.36 6.89
N ALA A 256 9.90 20.12 7.02
CA ALA A 256 10.55 19.93 8.31
C ALA A 256 10.41 21.15 9.24
N PRO A 257 9.96 20.95 10.49
CA PRO A 257 9.95 21.99 11.51
C PRO A 257 11.31 22.71 11.67
N ARG A 258 11.27 23.98 12.04
CA ARG A 258 12.49 24.80 12.20
C ARG A 258 13.42 24.30 13.31
N ASN A 259 12.90 23.59 14.31
CA ASN A 259 13.64 23.06 15.45
C ASN A 259 14.34 21.72 15.19
N CYS A 260 14.25 21.17 13.97
CA CYS A 260 14.92 19.92 13.63
C CYS A 260 16.45 20.06 13.64
N SER A 261 17.13 19.27 14.48
CA SER A 261 18.59 19.15 14.53
C SER A 261 19.06 18.00 13.63
N LEU A 262 19.67 18.32 12.49
CA LEU A 262 20.06 17.35 11.46
C LEU A 262 21.57 17.32 11.19
N GLY A 263 22.37 17.95 12.05
CA GLY A 263 23.82 18.01 11.89
C GLY A 263 24.50 16.73 12.35
N CYS A 264 25.50 16.28 11.60
CA CYS A 264 26.36 15.17 12.02
C CYS A 264 27.33 15.59 13.11
N ARG A 265 27.60 14.68 14.05
CA ARG A 265 28.54 14.95 15.14
C ARG A 265 29.94 15.23 14.60
N ASN A 266 30.58 16.29 15.10
CA ASN A 266 31.93 16.72 14.71
C ASN A 266 32.09 17.08 13.22
N SER A 267 31.00 17.34 12.50
CA SER A 267 31.03 17.73 11.09
C SER A 267 30.19 18.99 10.85
N ARG A 268 30.45 19.66 9.71
CA ARG A 268 29.57 20.73 9.19
C ARG A 268 28.47 20.18 8.30
N LEU A 269 28.49 18.87 8.02
CA LEU A 269 27.51 18.20 7.19
C LEU A 269 26.17 18.04 7.93
N GLN A 270 25.11 18.03 7.15
CA GLN A 270 23.75 17.72 7.59
C GLN A 270 23.28 16.46 6.86
N ILE A 271 22.31 15.75 7.45
CA ILE A 271 21.75 14.52 6.86
C ILE A 271 21.40 14.74 5.39
N GLY A 272 21.95 13.88 4.52
CA GLY A 272 21.77 13.93 3.07
C GLY A 272 22.87 14.70 2.32
N ASN A 273 23.72 15.46 3.01
CA ASN A 273 24.85 16.15 2.40
C ASN A 273 26.10 15.27 2.41
N PHE A 274 26.97 15.54 1.45
CA PHE A 274 28.31 14.95 1.37
C PHE A 274 29.36 16.03 1.04
N SER A 275 30.61 15.76 1.39
CA SER A 275 31.77 16.53 0.96
C SER A 275 32.79 15.62 0.29
N THR A 276 33.49 16.15 -0.71
CA THR A 276 34.57 15.45 -1.42
C THR A 276 35.91 16.10 -1.10
N GLY A 277 36.95 15.28 -0.99
CA GLY A 277 38.33 15.71 -0.80
C GLY A 277 39.28 14.91 -1.68
N ALA A 278 40.37 15.55 -2.13
CA ALA A 278 41.43 14.84 -2.82
C ALA A 278 42.30 14.09 -1.79
N ASN A 279 42.58 12.81 -2.04
CA ASN A 279 43.53 12.05 -1.23
C ASN A 279 44.95 12.17 -1.81
N SER A 280 45.96 11.86 -0.99
CA SER A 280 47.37 11.94 -1.37
C SER A 280 47.81 10.92 -2.43
N SER A 281 46.96 9.95 -2.80
CA SER A 281 47.20 8.95 -3.84
C SER A 281 46.41 9.20 -5.13
N GLY A 282 45.79 10.37 -5.30
CA GLY A 282 45.05 10.76 -6.50
C GLY A 282 43.60 10.25 -6.58
N GLY A 283 43.08 9.65 -5.50
CA GLY A 283 41.67 9.28 -5.34
C GLY A 283 40.82 10.36 -4.67
N CYS A 284 39.50 10.14 -4.68
CA CYS A 284 38.51 11.00 -4.03
C CYS A 284 38.03 10.38 -2.72
N THR A 285 38.15 11.11 -1.61
CA THR A 285 37.52 10.75 -0.34
C THR A 285 36.14 11.40 -0.28
N ILE A 286 35.11 10.62 0.04
CA ILE A 286 33.74 11.11 0.24
C ILE A 286 33.41 10.96 1.73
N GLU A 287 33.02 12.06 2.37
CA GLU A 287 32.44 12.06 3.71
C GLU A 287 30.96 12.42 3.59
N SER A 288 30.08 11.59 4.10
CA SER A 288 28.62 11.80 4.04
C SER A 288 28.03 11.81 5.45
N CYS A 289 26.93 12.56 5.59
CA CYS A 289 26.13 12.55 6.80
C CYS A 289 24.86 11.74 6.54
N LEU A 290 24.80 10.53 7.10
CA LEU A 290 23.71 9.59 6.89
C LEU A 290 22.74 9.64 8.07
N TYR A 291 21.49 9.30 7.81
CA TYR A 291 20.50 9.12 8.85
C TYR A 291 20.57 7.68 9.39
N ASP A 292 20.62 7.53 10.71
CA ASP A 292 20.70 6.22 11.38
C ASP A 292 19.52 5.98 12.35
N GLY A 293 18.39 6.65 12.11
CA GLY A 293 17.16 6.52 12.91
C GLY A 293 17.00 7.60 13.99
N TYR A 294 15.95 7.49 14.80
CA TYR A 294 15.71 8.42 15.92
C TYR A 294 15.11 7.74 17.16
N ASN A 295 15.17 8.45 18.28
CA ASN A 295 14.38 8.14 19.47
C ASN A 295 13.70 9.42 20.02
N ASN A 296 13.03 9.30 21.16
CA ASN A 296 12.33 10.43 21.80
C ASN A 296 13.22 11.60 22.22
N ARG A 297 14.56 11.47 22.14
CA ARG A 297 15.52 12.49 22.58
C ARG A 297 16.30 13.10 21.43
N GLN A 298 16.69 12.31 20.44
CA GLN A 298 17.60 12.75 19.38
C GLN A 298 17.44 11.95 18.09
N ILE A 299 17.99 12.54 17.02
CA ILE A 299 18.24 11.88 15.75
C ILE A 299 19.66 11.28 15.77
N PHE A 300 19.81 10.07 15.25
CA PHE A 300 21.08 9.38 15.09
C PHE A 300 21.64 9.61 13.68
N THR A 301 22.96 9.75 13.60
CA THR A 301 23.74 10.01 12.39
C THR A 301 25.06 9.27 12.44
#